data_AF-A0A926AZY0-F1
#
_entry.id   AF-A0A926AZY0-F1
#
_cell.length_a   1.000
_cell.length_b   1.000
_cell.length_c   1.000
_cell.angle_alpha   90.00
_cell.angle_beta   90.00
_cell.angle_gamma   90.00
#
_symmetry.space_group_name_H-M   'P 1'
#
loop_
_entity.id
_entity.type
_entity.pdbx_description
1 polymer ?
#
loop_
_entity_poly.entity_id
_entity_poly.type
_entity_poly.pdbx_seq_one_letter_code
_entity_poly.pdbx_strand_id
1 'polypeptide(L)'
;MTGSFTGKHRLHTLFMSKWWWVLAWCLLLLWVDPARADAAQYPLRVLVEGPKASIMVAVSATAQLVQDDGTVVTLSPLQWFTVTPRTAGTLRLPEGGLVMVGDRWYPEAMQFARLKSGVAAINFVALETYLRGVVPREMPASWNQHALMAQAVAARTYALTSFQRRKWGPGYDLVDTVMDQVYGGFARYDARTGRSFTLTDSRTDQAVAQTRGIILNYAKVHGNYRADGIKGWVSYGQYQLPVRKGAMMSQKVSQQMAQAGWNYAQILTYWYQAELYRLS
;
A
#
# COMPACT_ATOMS: atom_id res chain seq x y z
N MET A 1 -45.23 -85.88 26.65
CA MET A 1 -45.20 -85.06 25.42
C MET A 1 -43.79 -84.50 25.28
N THR A 2 -43.15 -84.87 24.18
CA THR A 2 -41.85 -84.43 23.61
C THR A 2 -41.70 -82.89 23.64
N GLY A 3 -40.54 -82.24 23.67
CA GLY A 3 -39.15 -82.54 23.38
C GLY A 3 -38.41 -81.19 23.20
N SER A 4 -37.08 -81.22 23.29
CA SER A 4 -36.08 -80.14 23.18
C SER A 4 -36.12 -79.23 21.94
N PHE A 5 -35.50 -78.03 22.01
CA PHE A 5 -34.44 -77.47 21.13
C PHE A 5 -34.31 -75.93 21.35
N THR A 6 -33.21 -75.42 21.91
CA THR A 6 -32.08 -74.66 21.26
C THR A 6 -32.43 -73.43 20.42
N GLY A 7 -31.67 -72.35 20.57
CA GLY A 7 -31.49 -71.37 19.47
C GLY A 7 -31.03 -69.97 19.89
N LYS A 8 -29.72 -69.71 19.76
CA LYS A 8 -29.13 -68.36 19.70
C LYS A 8 -29.59 -67.64 18.42
N HIS A 9 -29.71 -66.31 18.43
CA HIS A 9 -28.97 -65.36 17.55
C HIS A 9 -29.66 -63.97 17.44
N ARG A 10 -28.92 -62.98 17.94
CA ARG A 10 -28.66 -61.60 17.46
C ARG A 10 -29.67 -60.84 16.55
N LEU A 11 -29.89 -59.60 17.01
CA LEU A 11 -29.75 -58.30 16.32
C LEU A 11 -31.00 -57.58 15.72
N HIS A 12 -31.07 -56.29 16.08
CA HIS A 12 -31.84 -55.16 15.52
C HIS A 12 -33.32 -55.15 15.95
N THR A 13 -33.96 -54.05 16.38
CA THR A 13 -33.78 -52.64 16.07
C THR A 13 -34.66 -51.79 17.01
N LEU A 14 -34.45 -50.47 17.01
CA LEU A 14 -35.45 -49.41 17.21
C LEU A 14 -35.98 -49.15 18.63
N PHE A 15 -35.53 -48.06 19.25
CA PHE A 15 -36.30 -46.80 19.44
C PHE A 15 -35.69 -46.01 20.59
N MET A 16 -35.29 -44.77 20.34
CA MET A 16 -35.52 -43.61 21.22
C MET A 16 -34.95 -42.35 20.55
N SER A 17 -35.84 -41.54 19.95
CA SER A 17 -36.14 -40.15 20.35
C SER A 17 -34.93 -39.21 20.18
N LYS A 18 -34.67 -38.63 19.01
CA LYS A 18 -35.36 -37.47 18.40
C LYS A 18 -35.41 -36.24 19.35
N TRP A 19 -34.54 -35.27 19.01
CA TRP A 19 -34.57 -33.82 19.28
C TRP A 19 -33.87 -33.26 20.54
N TRP A 20 -32.57 -32.96 20.40
CA TRP A 20 -32.11 -31.57 20.45
C TRP A 20 -30.83 -31.39 19.61
N TRP A 21 -30.95 -30.60 18.55
CA TRP A 21 -29.83 -30.07 17.78
C TRP A 21 -29.64 -28.59 18.15
N VAL A 22 -28.39 -28.13 17.94
CA VAL A 22 -27.94 -26.78 17.52
C VAL A 22 -27.10 -26.01 18.56
N LEU A 23 -25.85 -25.70 18.11
CA LEU A 23 -24.78 -24.82 18.65
C LEU A 23 -23.80 -25.47 19.64
N ALA A 24 -22.47 -25.48 19.47
CA ALA A 24 -21.59 -24.68 18.62
C ALA A 24 -20.31 -25.45 18.27
N TRP A 25 -19.89 -25.32 17.02
CA TRP A 25 -18.68 -25.88 16.42
C TRP A 25 -17.47 -24.96 16.64
N CYS A 26 -16.34 -25.59 16.96
CA CYS A 26 -14.97 -25.26 16.55
C CYS A 26 -14.38 -23.85 16.83
N LEU A 27 -13.65 -23.72 17.93
CA LEU A 27 -12.54 -22.76 18.07
C LEU A 27 -11.23 -23.42 17.63
N LEU A 28 -10.86 -23.23 16.36
CA LEU A 28 -9.48 -23.26 15.90
C LEU A 28 -9.03 -21.80 15.82
N LEU A 29 -8.36 -21.32 16.87
CA LEU A 29 -7.73 -20.02 16.88
C LEU A 29 -6.54 -20.05 15.92
N LEU A 30 -6.78 -19.66 14.67
CA LEU A 30 -5.73 -19.16 13.79
C LEU A 30 -5.20 -17.89 14.46
N TRP A 31 -3.98 -17.97 14.98
CA TRP A 31 -3.26 -16.78 15.42
C TRP A 31 -2.86 -15.99 14.18
N VAL A 32 -3.79 -15.14 13.72
CA VAL A 32 -3.49 -14.11 12.74
C VAL A 32 -2.65 -13.07 13.48
N ASP A 33 -1.42 -12.87 13.03
CA ASP A 33 -0.54 -11.83 13.54
C ASP A 33 -1.27 -10.46 13.49
N PRO A 34 -1.59 -9.84 14.63
CA PRO A 34 -2.35 -8.59 14.67
C PRO A 34 -1.64 -7.44 13.94
N ALA A 35 -0.33 -7.53 13.69
CA ALA A 35 0.40 -6.54 12.88
C ALA A 35 -0.02 -6.54 11.39
N ARG A 36 -0.64 -7.64 10.91
CA ARG A 36 -1.05 -7.82 9.51
C ARG A 36 -2.46 -7.27 9.23
N ALA A 37 -3.29 -7.05 10.26
CA ALA A 37 -4.68 -6.62 10.11
C ALA A 37 -4.84 -5.12 9.77
N ASP A 38 -4.03 -4.24 10.36
CA ASP A 38 -4.23 -2.78 10.21
C ASP A 38 -3.78 -2.21 8.85
N ALA A 39 -2.85 -2.87 8.15
CA ALA A 39 -2.39 -2.41 6.83
C ALA A 39 -3.39 -2.71 5.70
N ALA A 40 -4.30 -3.65 5.91
CA ALA A 40 -5.30 -4.06 4.92
C ALA A 40 -6.50 -3.11 4.82
N GLN A 41 -6.63 -2.13 5.72
CA GLN A 41 -7.84 -1.31 5.84
C GLN A 41 -7.98 -0.22 4.75
N TYR A 42 -6.88 0.16 4.07
CA TYR A 42 -6.90 1.16 3.00
C TYR A 42 -6.07 0.72 1.79
N PRO A 43 -6.56 -0.24 0.97
CA PRO A 43 -5.90 -0.57 -0.28
C PRO A 43 -5.99 0.64 -1.23
N LEU A 44 -4.85 1.29 -1.45
CA LEU A 44 -4.75 2.39 -2.40
C LEU A 44 -4.69 1.85 -3.82
N ARG A 45 -5.39 2.51 -4.74
CA ARG A 45 -5.34 2.22 -6.17
C ARG A 45 -4.55 3.33 -6.85
N VAL A 46 -3.33 3.03 -7.26
CA VAL A 46 -2.43 4.00 -7.87
C VAL A 46 -2.33 3.72 -9.37
N LEU A 47 -2.74 4.67 -10.21
CA LEU A 47 -2.50 4.59 -11.65
C LEU A 47 -0.99 4.76 -11.90
N VAL A 48 -0.36 3.71 -12.41
CA VAL A 48 1.09 3.68 -12.65
C VAL A 48 1.46 3.68 -14.14
N GLU A 49 0.52 3.31 -15.01
CA GLU A 49 0.71 3.42 -16.45
C GLU A 49 -0.62 3.46 -17.22
N GLY A 50 -0.65 4.21 -18.32
CA GLY A 50 -1.75 4.22 -19.27
C GLY A 50 -2.82 5.30 -19.04
N PRO A 51 -3.90 5.28 -19.84
CA PRO A 51 -4.24 4.25 -20.83
C PRO A 51 -3.27 4.17 -22.03
N LYS A 52 -2.96 2.95 -22.48
CA LYS A 52 -2.16 2.63 -23.68
C LYS A 52 -2.79 1.49 -24.49
N ALA A 53 -2.45 1.35 -25.77
CA ALA A 53 -2.92 0.23 -26.60
C ALA A 53 -2.48 -1.15 -26.05
N SER A 54 -1.29 -1.20 -25.46
CA SER A 54 -0.77 -2.35 -24.73
C SER A 54 0.23 -1.91 -23.65
N ILE A 55 0.46 -2.77 -22.68
CA ILE A 55 1.43 -2.60 -21.59
C ILE A 55 2.25 -3.89 -21.50
N MET A 56 3.58 -3.75 -21.53
CA MET A 56 4.50 -4.87 -21.29
C MET A 56 4.72 -5.06 -19.81
N VAL A 57 4.65 -6.31 -19.36
CA VAL A 57 4.82 -6.67 -17.97
C VAL A 57 5.70 -7.91 -17.81
N ALA A 58 6.36 -8.02 -16.67
CA ALA A 58 7.02 -9.24 -16.24
C ALA A 58 6.79 -9.43 -14.74
N VAL A 59 7.02 -10.63 -14.23
CA VAL A 59 6.83 -10.95 -12.81
C VAL A 59 8.12 -11.48 -12.19
N SER A 60 8.36 -11.21 -10.91
CA SER A 60 9.57 -11.71 -10.21
C SER A 60 9.42 -13.14 -9.72
N ALA A 61 8.18 -13.62 -9.62
CA ALA A 61 7.80 -14.96 -9.19
C ALA A 61 6.59 -15.43 -10.02
N THR A 62 6.37 -16.73 -10.11
CA THR A 62 5.24 -17.29 -10.85
C THR A 62 3.93 -16.68 -10.36
N ALA A 63 3.15 -16.13 -11.29
CA ALA A 63 1.95 -15.36 -10.97
C ALA A 63 0.78 -15.78 -11.86
N GLN A 64 -0.43 -15.42 -11.45
CA GLN A 64 -1.65 -15.71 -12.21
C GLN A 64 -2.33 -14.41 -12.63
N LEU A 65 -2.45 -14.19 -13.93
CA LEU A 65 -3.32 -13.17 -14.49
C LEU A 65 -4.72 -13.77 -14.67
N VAL A 66 -5.65 -13.31 -13.86
CA VAL A 66 -7.08 -13.64 -13.99
C VAL A 66 -7.71 -12.57 -14.87
N GLN A 67 -7.99 -12.91 -16.12
CA GLN A 67 -8.56 -12.00 -17.11
C GLN A 67 -10.03 -11.70 -16.82
N ASP A 68 -10.54 -10.58 -17.34
CA ASP A 68 -11.92 -10.13 -17.14
C ASP A 68 -12.97 -11.14 -17.65
N ASP A 69 -12.61 -12.00 -18.60
CA ASP A 69 -13.46 -13.06 -19.14
C ASP A 69 -13.41 -14.37 -18.33
N GLY A 70 -12.63 -14.41 -17.25
CA GLY A 70 -12.43 -15.58 -16.39
C GLY A 70 -11.25 -16.47 -16.80
N THR A 71 -10.60 -16.23 -17.93
CA THR A 71 -9.40 -16.97 -18.35
C THR A 71 -8.26 -16.74 -17.35
N VAL A 72 -7.61 -17.81 -16.90
CA VAL A 72 -6.44 -17.72 -16.02
C VAL A 72 -5.18 -18.04 -16.82
N VAL A 73 -4.26 -17.08 -16.90
CA VAL A 73 -2.96 -17.23 -17.56
C VAL A 73 -1.86 -17.25 -16.50
N THR A 74 -1.03 -18.30 -16.53
CA THR A 74 0.16 -18.38 -15.68
C THR A 74 1.31 -17.60 -16.31
N LEU A 75 1.87 -16.64 -15.59
CA LEU A 75 3.05 -15.90 -15.99
C LEU A 75 4.29 -16.47 -15.31
N SER A 76 5.29 -16.82 -16.12
CA SER A 76 6.58 -17.30 -15.63
C SER A 76 7.48 -16.11 -15.22
N PRO A 77 8.34 -16.28 -14.20
CA PRO A 77 9.27 -15.24 -13.78
C PRO A 77 10.13 -14.71 -14.93
N LEU A 78 10.30 -13.39 -14.98
CA LEU A 78 11.17 -12.66 -15.91
C LEU A 78 10.86 -12.88 -17.40
N GLN A 79 9.72 -13.51 -17.72
CA GLN A 79 9.21 -13.58 -19.09
C GLN A 79 8.26 -12.41 -19.35
N TRP A 80 8.49 -11.74 -20.47
CA TRP A 80 7.63 -10.64 -20.90
C TRP A 80 6.26 -11.15 -21.32
N PHE A 81 5.23 -10.47 -20.85
CA PHE A 81 3.86 -10.66 -21.25
C PHE A 81 3.26 -9.33 -21.70
N THR A 82 2.48 -9.33 -22.77
CA THR A 82 1.83 -8.13 -23.28
C THR A 82 0.37 -8.12 -22.87
N VAL A 83 0.02 -7.15 -22.02
CA VAL A 83 -1.36 -6.88 -21.67
C VAL A 83 -1.98 -5.94 -22.70
N THR A 84 -3.17 -6.27 -23.18
CA THR A 84 -3.99 -5.48 -24.09
C THR A 84 -5.38 -5.33 -23.48
N PRO A 85 -6.28 -4.48 -24.02
CA PRO A 85 -7.67 -4.45 -23.58
C PRO A 85 -8.32 -5.84 -23.56
N ARG A 86 -7.99 -6.74 -24.48
CA ARG A 86 -8.55 -8.11 -24.54
C ARG A 86 -8.04 -9.04 -23.43
N THR A 87 -6.83 -8.81 -22.94
CA THR A 87 -6.18 -9.62 -21.89
C THR A 87 -6.13 -8.89 -20.55
N ALA A 88 -6.92 -7.83 -20.40
CA ALA A 88 -7.11 -7.07 -19.17
C ALA A 88 -7.65 -7.97 -18.05
N GLY A 89 -7.34 -7.61 -16.80
CA GLY A 89 -7.64 -8.45 -15.65
C GLY A 89 -6.82 -8.12 -14.42
N THR A 90 -6.87 -9.00 -13.42
CA THR A 90 -6.13 -8.83 -12.16
C THR A 90 -4.98 -9.83 -12.09
N LEU A 91 -3.77 -9.30 -11.90
CA LEU A 91 -2.57 -10.10 -11.65
C LEU A 91 -2.41 -10.35 -10.15
N ARG A 92 -2.43 -11.62 -9.79
CA ARG A 92 -2.22 -12.11 -8.43
C ARG A 92 -0.78 -12.61 -8.29
N LEU A 93 -0.03 -11.96 -7.41
CA LEU A 93 1.34 -12.32 -7.08
C LEU A 93 1.36 -13.22 -5.83
N PRO A 94 2.33 -14.14 -5.72
CA PRO A 94 2.65 -14.78 -4.44
C PRO A 94 3.20 -13.75 -3.44
N GLU A 95 3.28 -14.11 -2.16
CA GLU A 95 3.85 -13.24 -1.13
C GLU A 95 5.28 -12.82 -1.49
N GLY A 96 5.55 -11.52 -1.41
CA GLY A 96 6.85 -10.93 -1.81
C GLY A 96 7.09 -10.85 -3.33
N GLY A 97 6.15 -11.31 -4.15
CA GLY A 97 6.20 -11.16 -5.61
C GLY A 97 6.09 -9.70 -6.03
N LEU A 98 6.76 -9.35 -7.12
CA LEU A 98 6.73 -8.04 -7.77
C LEU A 98 6.28 -8.18 -9.23
N VAL A 99 5.58 -7.17 -9.73
CA VAL A 99 5.25 -7.01 -11.15
C VAL A 99 6.01 -5.83 -11.72
N MET A 100 6.71 -6.05 -12.82
CA MET A 100 7.30 -4.98 -13.60
C MET A 100 6.25 -4.43 -14.57
N VAL A 101 6.05 -3.13 -14.54
CA VAL A 101 5.25 -2.38 -15.53
C VAL A 101 6.15 -1.30 -16.11
N GLY A 102 6.37 -1.35 -17.42
CA GLY A 102 7.42 -0.55 -18.06
C GLY A 102 8.80 -0.96 -17.53
N ASP A 103 9.47 -0.05 -16.83
CA ASP A 103 10.79 -0.26 -16.22
C ASP A 103 10.77 -0.29 -14.68
N ARG A 104 9.59 -0.28 -14.04
CA ARG A 104 9.45 -0.22 -12.57
C ARG A 104 8.76 -1.46 -12.02
N TRP A 105 9.28 -1.96 -10.90
CA TRP A 105 8.75 -3.09 -10.15
C TRP A 105 7.82 -2.60 -9.05
N TYR A 106 6.61 -3.12 -9.01
CA TYR A 106 5.57 -2.79 -8.03
C TYR A 106 5.23 -4.00 -7.16
N PRO A 107 4.99 -3.78 -5.85
CA PRO A 107 4.58 -4.83 -4.94
C PRO A 107 3.08 -5.11 -5.02
N GLU A 108 2.66 -6.20 -4.36
CA GLU A 108 1.26 -6.55 -4.13
C GLU A 108 0.46 -6.77 -5.43
N ALA A 109 -0.79 -6.31 -5.51
CA ALA A 109 -1.66 -6.65 -6.63
C ALA A 109 -1.59 -5.60 -7.75
N MET A 110 -1.81 -6.04 -8.98
CA MET A 110 -1.90 -5.15 -10.14
C MET A 110 -3.17 -5.47 -10.93
N GLN A 111 -3.98 -4.44 -11.14
CA GLN A 111 -5.12 -4.51 -12.02
C GLN A 111 -4.77 -3.85 -13.35
N PHE A 112 -5.02 -4.56 -14.44
CA PHE A 112 -5.02 -4.00 -15.78
C PHE A 112 -6.47 -3.69 -16.16
N ALA A 113 -6.86 -2.43 -16.03
CA ALA A 113 -8.22 -1.99 -16.26
C ALA A 113 -8.42 -1.59 -17.74
N ARG A 114 -9.50 -2.08 -18.35
CA ARG A 114 -9.95 -1.63 -19.67
C ARG A 114 -10.56 -0.24 -19.57
N LEU A 115 -10.00 0.71 -20.29
CA LEU A 115 -10.52 2.07 -20.48
C LEU A 115 -10.92 2.28 -21.95
N LYS A 116 -11.68 3.34 -22.24
CA LYS A 116 -12.16 3.63 -23.61
C LYS A 116 -11.04 3.71 -24.65
N SER A 117 -9.87 4.22 -24.26
CA SER A 117 -8.72 4.45 -25.15
C SER A 117 -7.60 3.41 -25.00
N GLY A 118 -7.79 2.33 -24.23
CA GLY A 118 -6.76 1.31 -24.04
C GLY A 118 -6.85 0.56 -22.72
N VAL A 119 -5.71 0.06 -22.26
CA VAL A 119 -5.53 -0.57 -20.96
C VAL A 119 -4.68 0.32 -20.05
N ALA A 120 -5.03 0.38 -18.78
CA ALA A 120 -4.27 1.07 -17.73
C ALA A 120 -3.81 0.08 -16.67
N ALA A 121 -2.61 0.28 -16.13
CA ALA A 121 -2.08 -0.47 -15.01
C ALA A 121 -2.31 0.30 -13.70
N ILE A 122 -2.99 -0.33 -12.77
CA ILE A 122 -3.39 0.23 -11.47
C ILE A 122 -2.83 -0.69 -10.38
N ASN A 123 -1.89 -0.18 -9.59
CA ASN A 123 -1.33 -0.91 -8.48
C ASN A 123 -2.27 -0.82 -7.27
N PHE A 124 -2.70 -1.98 -6.77
CA PHE A 124 -3.46 -2.12 -5.53
C PHE A 124 -2.48 -2.45 -4.42
N VAL A 125 -2.26 -1.48 -3.53
CA VAL A 125 -1.16 -1.52 -2.57
C VAL A 125 -1.61 -0.99 -1.20
N ALA A 126 -1.20 -1.67 -0.14
CA ALA A 126 -1.41 -1.20 1.22
C ALA A 126 -0.72 0.15 1.45
N LEU A 127 -1.36 1.04 2.23
CA LEU A 127 -0.89 2.40 2.50
C LEU A 127 0.58 2.45 2.96
N GLU A 128 0.97 1.60 3.92
CA GLU A 128 2.34 1.59 4.43
C GLU A 128 3.34 1.06 3.39
N THR A 129 2.95 0.08 2.56
CA THR A 129 3.77 -0.41 1.45
C THR A 129 3.96 0.65 0.37
N TYR A 130 2.91 1.40 0.05
CA TYR A 130 2.96 2.53 -0.89
C TYR A 130 3.99 3.59 -0.46
N LEU A 131 4.00 3.94 0.83
CA LEU A 131 4.92 4.94 1.36
C LEU A 131 6.39 4.56 1.21
N ARG A 132 6.72 3.26 1.24
CA ARG A 132 8.09 2.78 0.97
C ARG A 132 8.56 3.11 -0.45
N GLY A 133 7.64 3.19 -1.41
CA GLY A 133 7.92 3.63 -2.78
C GLY A 133 7.86 5.15 -2.99
N VAL A 134 7.31 5.91 -2.05
CA VAL A 134 7.15 7.38 -2.14
C VAL A 134 8.25 8.12 -1.37
N VAL A 135 8.43 7.83 -0.09
CA VAL A 135 9.34 8.60 0.79
C VAL A 135 10.77 8.71 0.24
N PRO A 136 11.44 7.64 -0.24
CA PRO A 136 12.79 7.74 -0.80
C PRO A 136 12.85 8.48 -2.16
N ARG A 137 11.71 8.70 -2.82
CA ARG A 137 11.61 9.49 -4.06
C ARG A 137 11.34 10.96 -3.79
N GLU A 138 10.74 11.27 -2.64
CA GLU A 138 10.42 12.63 -2.22
C GLU A 138 11.53 13.28 -1.39
N MET A 139 12.25 12.49 -0.57
CA MET A 139 13.34 12.99 0.26
C MET A 139 14.56 12.06 0.20
N PRO A 140 15.79 12.61 0.10
CA PRO A 140 17.00 11.81 0.15
C PRO A 140 17.09 11.02 1.45
N ALA A 141 17.30 9.71 1.37
CA ALA A 141 17.35 8.84 2.55
C ALA A 141 18.49 9.20 3.53
N SER A 142 19.54 9.89 3.06
CA SER A 142 20.64 10.39 3.90
C SER A 142 20.25 11.54 4.84
N TRP A 143 19.05 12.11 4.69
CA TRP A 143 18.57 13.19 5.53
C TRP A 143 18.23 12.72 6.95
N ASN A 144 18.00 13.70 7.84
CA ASN A 144 17.75 13.46 9.25
C ASN A 144 16.48 12.62 9.44
N GLN A 145 16.53 11.65 10.36
CA GLN A 145 15.44 10.70 10.58
C GLN A 145 14.11 11.40 10.93
N HIS A 146 14.13 12.47 11.72
CA HIS A 146 12.91 13.20 12.06
C HIS A 146 12.31 13.96 10.87
N ALA A 147 13.15 14.41 9.92
CA ALA A 147 12.65 14.99 8.67
C ALA A 147 11.99 13.92 7.79
N LEU A 148 12.61 12.73 7.68
CA LEU A 148 12.02 11.59 6.95
C LEU A 148 10.69 11.14 7.58
N MET A 149 10.62 11.10 8.91
CA MET A 149 9.39 10.79 9.64
C MET A 149 8.29 11.82 9.38
N ALA A 150 8.62 13.12 9.36
CA ALA A 150 7.66 14.17 9.03
C ALA A 150 7.11 13.98 7.60
N GLN A 151 7.97 13.64 6.64
CA GLN A 151 7.57 13.34 5.27
C GLN A 151 6.69 12.10 5.17
N ALA A 152 7.00 11.03 5.90
CA ALA A 152 6.17 9.83 5.93
C ALA A 152 4.74 10.16 6.40
N VAL A 153 4.58 10.96 7.46
CA VAL A 153 3.26 11.38 7.95
C VAL A 153 2.53 12.32 6.98
N ALA A 154 3.24 13.30 6.40
CA ALA A 154 2.65 14.20 5.41
C ALA A 154 2.18 13.42 4.17
N ALA A 155 3.00 12.52 3.65
CA ALA A 155 2.68 11.65 2.53
C ALA A 155 1.51 10.71 2.82
N ARG A 156 1.48 10.09 4.00
CA ARG A 156 0.36 9.24 4.44
C ARG A 156 -0.96 10.00 4.47
N THR A 157 -0.93 11.21 5.04
CA THR A 157 -2.09 12.09 5.13
C THR A 157 -2.59 12.47 3.74
N TYR A 158 -1.67 12.79 2.81
CA TYR A 158 -2.01 13.12 1.44
C TYR A 158 -2.72 11.96 0.73
N ALA A 159 -2.14 10.76 0.79
CA ALA A 159 -2.71 9.56 0.17
C ALA A 159 -4.14 9.28 0.65
N LEU A 160 -4.37 9.37 1.98
CA LEU A 160 -5.70 9.18 2.56
C LEU A 160 -6.69 10.28 2.18
N THR A 161 -6.23 11.53 2.12
CA THR A 161 -7.06 12.66 1.71
C THR A 161 -7.50 12.50 0.24
N SER A 162 -6.58 12.13 -0.65
CA SER A 162 -6.89 11.88 -2.06
C SER A 162 -7.86 10.72 -2.25
N PHE A 163 -7.65 9.62 -1.51
CA PHE A 163 -8.57 8.48 -1.45
C PHE A 163 -9.98 8.91 -1.01
N GLN A 164 -10.11 9.59 0.13
CA GLN A 164 -11.43 9.98 0.67
C GLN A 164 -12.16 10.97 -0.22
N ARG A 165 -11.43 11.90 -0.83
CA ARG A 165 -12.00 12.89 -1.75
C ARG A 165 -12.31 12.32 -3.13
N ARG A 166 -11.92 11.07 -3.41
CA ARG A 166 -11.99 10.45 -4.74
C ARG A 166 -11.45 11.39 -5.81
N LYS A 167 -10.24 11.94 -5.59
CA LYS A 167 -9.65 13.02 -6.41
C LYS A 167 -9.74 12.74 -7.92
N TRP A 168 -9.54 11.48 -8.31
CA TRP A 168 -9.53 11.03 -9.70
C TRP A 168 -10.78 10.22 -10.11
N GLY A 169 -11.82 10.22 -9.27
CA GLY A 169 -13.05 9.48 -9.49
C GLY A 169 -13.00 8.02 -8.99
N PRO A 170 -13.86 7.13 -9.51
CA PRO A 170 -14.03 5.80 -8.96
C PRO A 170 -12.96 4.79 -9.39
N GLY A 171 -12.14 5.08 -10.39
CA GLY A 171 -11.21 4.11 -10.98
C GLY A 171 -9.90 3.92 -10.21
N TYR A 172 -9.35 5.02 -9.68
CA TYR A 172 -8.10 5.04 -8.92
C TYR A 172 -8.09 6.25 -7.98
N ASP A 173 -7.23 6.19 -6.97
CA ASP A 173 -7.18 7.15 -5.86
C ASP A 173 -6.03 8.14 -6.03
N LEU A 174 -4.94 7.71 -6.67
CA LEU A 174 -3.69 8.44 -6.85
C LEU A 174 -3.09 8.16 -8.24
N VAL A 175 -2.24 9.06 -8.72
CA VAL A 175 -1.30 8.84 -9.83
C VAL A 175 0.14 8.85 -9.30
N ASP A 176 1.06 8.24 -10.03
CA ASP A 176 2.46 8.05 -9.60
C ASP A 176 3.42 9.21 -9.94
N THR A 177 2.87 10.37 -10.29
CA THR A 177 3.62 11.57 -10.72
C THR A 177 3.48 12.70 -9.71
N VAL A 178 4.18 13.82 -9.96
CA VAL A 178 4.11 15.06 -9.15
C VAL A 178 2.70 15.67 -9.04
N MET A 179 1.73 15.20 -9.84
CA MET A 179 0.32 15.57 -9.67
C MET A 179 -0.28 15.08 -8.35
N ASP A 180 0.29 14.02 -7.79
CA ASP A 180 0.04 13.52 -6.44
C ASP A 180 1.36 13.42 -5.66
N GLN A 181 2.07 12.31 -5.82
CA GLN A 181 3.32 12.00 -5.15
C GLN A 181 4.16 11.11 -6.07
N VAL A 182 5.48 11.24 -6.00
CA VAL A 182 6.39 10.46 -6.86
C VAL A 182 6.46 9.01 -6.34
N TYR A 183 5.57 8.15 -6.82
CA TYR A 183 5.55 6.73 -6.46
C TYR A 183 6.46 5.93 -7.40
N GLY A 184 7.61 5.50 -6.88
CA GLY A 184 8.65 4.83 -7.68
C GLY A 184 8.47 3.32 -7.84
N GLY A 185 7.58 2.69 -7.06
CA GLY A 185 7.64 1.25 -6.83
C GLY A 185 8.87 0.86 -6.00
N PHE A 186 9.29 -0.39 -6.09
CA PHE A 186 10.35 -0.97 -5.24
C PHE A 186 11.71 -1.10 -5.93
N ALA A 187 11.72 -1.21 -7.26
CA ALA A 187 12.95 -1.29 -8.04
C ALA A 187 12.74 -0.76 -9.46
N ARG A 188 13.84 -0.44 -10.13
CA ARG A 188 13.85 -0.05 -11.55
C ARG A 188 14.74 -0.99 -12.34
N TYR A 189 14.22 -1.53 -13.43
CA TYR A 189 14.97 -2.30 -14.42
C TYR A 189 15.65 -1.36 -15.43
N ASP A 190 16.94 -1.59 -15.67
CA ASP A 190 17.69 -0.91 -16.73
C ASP A 190 17.90 -1.87 -17.89
N ALA A 191 17.18 -1.65 -18.99
CA ALA A 191 17.28 -2.46 -20.20
C ALA A 191 18.68 -2.43 -20.84
N ARG A 192 19.49 -1.40 -20.56
CA ARG A 192 20.83 -1.25 -21.13
C ARG A 192 21.86 -2.14 -20.43
N THR A 193 21.63 -2.44 -19.15
CA THR A 193 22.51 -3.28 -18.33
C THR A 193 21.91 -4.65 -18.01
N GLY A 194 20.60 -4.81 -18.20
CA GLY A 194 19.86 -6.04 -17.85
C GLY A 194 19.69 -6.23 -16.34
N ARG A 195 19.87 -5.19 -15.53
CA ARG A 195 19.87 -5.28 -14.06
C ARG A 195 18.74 -4.44 -13.47
N SER A 196 18.25 -4.88 -12.31
CA SER A 196 17.30 -4.10 -11.49
C SER A 196 18.03 -3.44 -10.32
N PHE A 197 17.65 -2.20 -10.01
CA PHE A 197 18.17 -1.41 -8.90
C PHE A 197 17.06 -1.10 -7.91
N THR A 198 17.30 -1.34 -6.63
CA THR A 198 16.35 -1.04 -5.55
C THR A 198 16.10 0.47 -5.45
N LEU A 199 14.83 0.85 -5.31
CA LEU A 199 14.38 2.23 -5.11
C LEU A 199 13.94 2.54 -3.68
N THR A 200 13.72 1.50 -2.86
CA THR A 200 13.47 1.63 -1.42
C THR A 200 14.77 1.84 -0.65
N ASP A 201 14.68 2.42 0.55
CA ASP A 201 15.82 2.60 1.44
C ASP A 201 15.46 2.27 2.89
N SER A 202 16.36 1.58 3.59
CA SER A 202 16.18 1.17 4.99
C SER A 202 15.88 2.32 5.95
N ARG A 203 16.46 3.51 5.76
CA ARG A 203 16.24 4.69 6.61
C ARG A 203 14.85 5.27 6.41
N THR A 204 14.38 5.33 5.16
CA THR A 204 13.02 5.76 4.85
C THR A 204 11.99 4.73 5.28
N ASP A 205 12.29 3.43 5.11
CA ASP A 205 11.46 2.33 5.62
C ASP A 205 11.33 2.41 7.15
N GLN A 206 12.42 2.70 7.86
CA GLN A 206 12.41 2.94 9.30
C GLN A 206 11.53 4.13 9.67
N ALA A 207 11.58 5.23 8.91
CA ALA A 207 10.75 6.42 9.16
C ALA A 207 9.26 6.13 8.95
N VAL A 208 8.91 5.38 7.89
CA VAL A 208 7.55 4.89 7.63
C VAL A 208 7.08 4.02 8.79
N ALA A 209 7.89 3.03 9.21
CA ALA A 209 7.55 2.11 10.28
C ALA A 209 7.38 2.81 11.64
N GLN A 210 8.30 3.72 12.02
CA GLN A 210 8.23 4.45 13.29
C GLN A 210 7.05 5.42 13.36
N THR A 211 6.53 5.85 12.21
CA THR A 211 5.35 6.72 12.12
C THR A 211 4.10 6.01 11.64
N ARG A 212 4.09 4.67 11.66
CA ARG A 212 2.96 3.86 11.18
C ARG A 212 1.65 4.33 11.79
N GLY A 213 0.66 4.51 10.93
CA GLY A 213 -0.67 4.99 11.31
C GLY A 213 -0.75 6.45 11.77
N ILE A 214 0.37 7.17 11.92
CA ILE A 214 0.34 8.59 12.30
C ILE A 214 0.00 9.45 11.08
N ILE A 215 -1.02 10.28 11.23
CA ILE A 215 -1.56 11.20 10.22
C ILE A 215 -1.81 12.57 10.83
N LEU A 216 -1.87 13.60 10.00
CA LEU A 216 -2.44 14.89 10.38
C LEU A 216 -3.98 14.81 10.34
N ASN A 217 -4.68 15.73 11.02
CA ASN A 217 -6.12 15.90 10.84
C ASN A 217 -6.47 16.19 9.38
N TYR A 218 -6.78 15.15 8.60
CA TYR A 218 -7.00 15.29 7.16
C TYR A 218 -8.28 16.05 6.81
N ALA A 219 -9.20 16.24 7.78
CA ALA A 219 -10.36 17.10 7.61
C ALA A 219 -9.99 18.60 7.58
N LYS A 220 -8.82 18.96 8.14
CA LYS A 220 -8.31 20.34 8.17
C LYS A 220 -7.18 20.59 7.17
N VAL A 221 -6.30 19.61 6.97
CA VAL A 221 -5.10 19.76 6.15
C VAL A 221 -4.88 18.55 5.25
N HIS A 222 -4.42 18.77 4.01
CA HIS A 222 -4.28 17.67 3.04
C HIS A 222 -2.91 16.98 3.06
N GLY A 223 -2.02 17.30 4.00
CA GLY A 223 -0.66 16.75 4.00
C GLY A 223 0.24 17.23 2.85
N ASN A 224 -0.12 18.32 2.16
CA ASN A 224 0.68 18.86 1.05
C ASN A 224 2.12 19.19 1.50
N TYR A 225 3.10 18.95 0.63
CA TYR A 225 4.49 19.32 0.85
C TYR A 225 5.15 19.83 -0.44
N ARG A 226 6.32 20.43 -0.32
CA ARG A 226 7.12 20.96 -1.45
C ARG A 226 8.62 20.87 -1.15
N ALA A 227 9.45 20.85 -2.20
CA ALA A 227 10.90 20.82 -2.07
C ALA A 227 11.45 22.05 -1.32
N ASP A 228 11.09 23.24 -1.78
CA ASP A 228 11.65 24.51 -1.31
C ASP A 228 10.71 25.30 -0.40
N GLY A 229 11.28 26.06 0.54
CA GLY A 229 10.56 26.97 1.42
C GLY A 229 10.50 28.40 0.87
N ILE A 230 9.86 29.31 1.61
CA ILE A 230 10.16 30.74 1.44
C ILE A 230 11.55 30.97 2.03
N LYS A 231 12.43 31.66 1.30
CA LYS A 231 13.74 32.08 1.82
C LYS A 231 13.53 33.12 2.92
N GLY A 232 14.13 32.91 4.08
CA GLY A 232 14.09 33.83 5.21
C GLY A 232 13.67 33.15 6.51
N TRP A 233 14.11 33.75 7.61
CA TRP A 233 13.80 33.34 8.97
C TRP A 233 13.24 34.55 9.73
N VAL A 234 12.34 34.28 10.67
CA VAL A 234 11.81 35.26 11.60
C VAL A 234 12.23 34.87 13.01
N SER A 235 12.70 35.85 13.77
CA SER A 235 13.02 35.66 15.18
C SER A 235 11.73 35.49 15.99
N TYR A 236 11.66 34.45 16.81
CA TYR A 236 10.63 34.24 17.80
C TYR A 236 11.28 33.92 19.15
N GLY A 237 11.42 34.96 19.99
CA GLY A 237 12.27 34.88 21.17
C GLY A 237 13.72 34.59 20.78
N GLN A 238 14.27 33.48 21.27
CA GLN A 238 15.64 33.03 20.97
C GLN A 238 15.72 32.08 19.76
N TYR A 239 14.57 31.73 19.17
CA TYR A 239 14.49 30.79 18.05
C TYR A 239 14.42 31.52 16.71
N GLN A 240 15.05 30.95 15.68
CA GLN A 240 14.82 31.32 14.30
C GLN A 240 13.78 30.35 13.73
N LEU A 241 12.62 30.88 13.31
CA LEU A 241 11.57 30.11 12.67
C LEU A 241 11.53 30.42 11.17
N PRO A 242 11.31 29.43 10.30
CA PRO A 242 11.24 29.71 8.86
C PRO A 242 10.00 30.54 8.51
N VAL A 243 9.99 31.22 7.36
CA VAL A 243 8.76 31.89 6.91
C VAL A 243 7.75 30.86 6.39
N ARG A 244 6.53 30.86 6.93
CA ARG A 244 5.45 29.97 6.49
C ARG A 244 4.77 30.48 5.21
N LYS A 245 4.33 29.54 4.37
CA LYS A 245 3.45 29.80 3.21
C LYS A 245 2.39 28.71 3.14
N GLY A 246 1.20 29.03 3.65
CA GLY A 246 0.09 28.08 3.76
C GLY A 246 0.39 26.89 4.67
N ALA A 247 -0.56 25.96 4.74
CA ALA A 247 -0.44 24.71 5.47
C ALA A 247 0.25 23.64 4.60
N MET A 248 1.54 23.81 4.35
CA MET A 248 2.34 22.93 3.50
C MET A 248 3.78 22.84 4.00
N MET A 249 4.26 21.61 4.21
CA MET A 249 5.62 21.35 4.67
C MET A 249 6.66 21.66 3.58
N SER A 250 7.76 22.31 3.94
CA SER A 250 8.95 22.39 3.09
C SER A 250 9.94 21.30 3.48
N GLN A 251 10.37 20.50 2.51
CA GLN A 251 11.32 19.40 2.72
C GLN A 251 12.68 19.92 3.21
N LYS A 252 13.31 20.85 2.46
CA LYS A 252 14.64 21.39 2.82
C LYS A 252 14.65 22.11 4.17
N VAL A 253 13.59 22.86 4.48
CA VAL A 253 13.50 23.56 5.77
C VAL A 253 13.23 22.58 6.91
N SER A 254 12.43 21.54 6.70
CA SER A 254 12.20 20.49 7.70
C SER A 254 13.47 19.72 8.02
N GLN A 255 14.35 19.51 7.03
CA GLN A 255 15.69 18.98 7.26
C GLN A 255 16.52 19.88 8.19
N GLN A 256 16.51 21.19 7.97
CA GLN A 256 17.21 22.16 8.82
C GLN A 256 16.63 22.19 10.24
N MET A 257 15.30 22.16 10.37
CA MET A 257 14.63 22.07 11.68
C MET A 257 15.05 20.81 12.43
N ALA A 258 15.08 19.66 11.74
CA ALA A 258 15.51 18.40 12.35
C ALA A 258 17.00 18.42 12.74
N GLN A 259 17.87 19.05 11.95
CA GLN A 259 19.28 19.29 12.30
C GLN A 259 19.43 20.22 13.51
N ALA A 260 18.49 21.15 13.71
CA ALA A 260 18.41 22.00 14.89
C ALA A 260 17.74 21.31 16.11
N GLY A 261 17.51 19.99 16.04
CA GLY A 261 16.99 19.20 17.16
C GLY A 261 15.46 19.08 17.23
N TRP A 262 14.73 19.59 16.24
CA TRP A 262 13.27 19.44 16.21
C TRP A 262 12.90 18.00 15.88
N ASN A 263 11.96 17.44 16.64
CA ASN A 263 11.38 16.14 16.31
C ASN A 263 10.30 16.28 15.22
N TYR A 264 9.92 15.14 14.62
CA TYR A 264 8.96 15.11 13.51
C TYR A 264 7.59 15.72 13.88
N ALA A 265 7.13 15.54 15.12
CA ALA A 265 5.85 16.07 15.56
C ALA A 265 5.89 17.60 15.65
N GLN A 266 6.95 18.17 16.22
CA GLN A 266 7.16 19.63 16.25
C GLN A 266 7.23 20.23 14.85
N ILE A 267 7.92 19.57 13.92
CA ILE A 267 8.00 19.97 12.50
C ILE A 267 6.60 20.00 11.88
N LEU A 268 5.81 18.93 12.06
CA LEU A 268 4.48 18.81 11.48
C LEU A 268 3.49 19.82 12.09
N THR A 269 3.44 19.93 13.41
CA THR A 269 2.61 20.93 14.10
C THR A 269 2.98 22.33 13.67
N TYR A 270 4.27 22.58 13.43
CA TYR A 270 4.71 23.84 12.87
C TYR A 270 4.11 24.05 11.46
N TRP A 271 4.31 23.15 10.50
CA TRP A 271 3.87 23.42 9.13
C TRP A 271 2.35 23.47 8.95
N TYR A 272 1.64 22.59 9.63
CA TYR A 272 0.21 22.36 9.37
C TYR A 272 -0.71 23.01 10.39
N GLN A 273 -0.19 23.43 11.55
CA GLN A 273 -1.00 23.94 12.66
C GLN A 273 -2.15 22.99 13.00
N ALA A 274 -1.87 21.69 12.90
CA ALA A 274 -2.84 20.62 13.05
C ALA A 274 -2.30 19.57 14.03
N GLU A 275 -3.24 18.94 14.72
CA GLU A 275 -2.98 17.81 15.59
C GLU A 275 -2.65 16.55 14.78
N LEU A 276 -1.88 15.67 15.41
CA LEU A 276 -1.56 14.34 14.91
C LEU A 276 -2.52 13.32 15.50
N TYR A 277 -2.96 12.39 14.68
CA TYR A 277 -3.84 11.28 15.05
C TYR A 277 -3.16 9.97 14.67
N ARG A 278 -3.54 8.89 15.34
CA ARG A 278 -3.17 7.54 14.95
C ARG A 278 -4.40 6.83 14.41
N LEU A 279 -4.29 6.23 13.23
CA LEU A 279 -5.30 5.32 12.69
C LEU A 279 -5.46 4.15 13.68
N SER A 280 -6.69 3.94 14.11
CA SER A 280 -7.12 2.86 15.00
C SER A 280 -7.32 1.56 14.26
#